data_AF-A0A4P9TM17-F1
#
_entry.id   AF-A0A4P9TM17-F1
#
_cell.length_a   1.000
_cell.length_b   1.000
_cell.length_c   1.000
_cell.angle_alpha   90.00
_cell.angle_beta   90.00
_cell.angle_gamma   90.00
#
_symmetry.space_group_name_H-M   'P 1'
#
loop_
_entity.id
_entity.type
_entity.pdbx_description
1 polymer ?
#
loop_
_entity_poly.entity_id
_entity_poly.type
_entity_poly.pdbx_seq_one_letter_code
_entity_poly.pdbx_strand_id
1 'polypeptide(L)'
;MLADLVSESYDADLEESWENERTATPVRAFAVRLHQTGCSLRETTTILAELGVERSHGAVWNWVHRLVDSGCDPPEAQLKRVAVDETAVKINGEWSWLYAAIDTETKLILDIALFGQHGTDPAAAFLHRLDERHDLSEAEFLVDQFGYRIVLSRVGLSGRVNYTDRTLIEKWFQTLKMRIDRFHTSWVGSRSSVRE
;
A
#
# COMPACT_ATOMS: atom_id res chain seq x y z
N MET A 1 18.66 22.05 -12.39
CA MET A 1 18.69 22.44 -10.96
C MET A 1 18.01 21.39 -10.08
N LEU A 2 16.67 21.21 -10.13
CA LEU A 2 16.03 20.16 -9.31
C LEU A 2 16.43 18.74 -9.79
N ALA A 3 16.36 18.48 -11.09
CA ALA A 3 16.71 17.16 -11.64
C ALA A 3 18.13 16.72 -11.27
N ASP A 4 19.10 17.64 -11.30
CA ASP A 4 20.50 17.39 -10.93
C ASP A 4 20.68 17.19 -9.42
N LEU A 5 19.81 17.80 -8.61
CA LEU A 5 19.87 17.70 -7.14
C LEU A 5 19.27 16.39 -6.64
N VAL A 6 18.26 15.85 -7.34
CA VAL A 6 17.62 14.59 -6.96
C VAL A 6 18.15 13.37 -7.70
N SER A 7 18.97 13.55 -8.74
CA SER A 7 19.55 12.43 -9.53
C SER A 7 20.45 11.52 -8.71
N GLU A 8 21.20 12.04 -7.74
CA GLU A 8 22.07 11.23 -6.86
C GLU A 8 21.27 10.35 -5.87
N SER A 9 20.02 10.70 -5.62
CA SER A 9 19.11 9.99 -4.71
C SER A 9 18.11 9.08 -5.42
N TYR A 10 18.22 9.00 -6.75
CA TYR A 10 17.28 8.31 -7.63
C TYR A 10 17.75 6.88 -7.92
N ASP A 11 16.81 5.96 -7.96
CA ASP A 11 17.03 4.56 -8.33
C ASP A 11 16.77 4.38 -9.83
N ALA A 12 17.77 3.91 -10.58
CA ALA A 12 17.73 3.83 -12.05
C ALA A 12 16.63 2.89 -12.56
N ASP A 13 16.22 1.93 -11.73
CA ASP A 13 15.19 0.94 -12.04
C ASP A 13 13.79 1.56 -12.28
N LEU A 14 13.59 2.83 -11.91
CA LEU A 14 12.33 3.55 -12.15
C LEU A 14 12.22 4.16 -13.56
N GLU A 15 13.23 4.00 -14.44
CA GLU A 15 13.22 4.60 -15.78
C GLU A 15 12.16 3.97 -16.69
N GLU A 16 11.97 2.66 -16.58
CA GLU A 16 11.02 1.88 -17.40
C GLU A 16 9.56 2.29 -17.11
N SER A 17 9.24 2.63 -15.86
CA SER A 17 7.88 2.99 -15.43
C SER A 17 7.31 4.23 -16.13
N TRP A 18 8.16 5.09 -16.70
CA TRP A 18 7.72 6.36 -17.27
C TRP A 18 8.38 6.71 -18.61
N GLU A 19 8.53 5.72 -19.48
CA GLU A 19 8.98 5.98 -20.85
C GLU A 19 8.11 7.06 -21.54
N ASN A 20 8.78 7.89 -22.36
CA ASN A 20 8.19 8.94 -23.21
C ASN A 20 7.61 10.18 -22.51
N GLU A 21 7.81 10.37 -21.21
CA GLU A 21 7.46 11.63 -20.56
C GLU A 21 8.52 12.72 -20.78
N ARG A 22 8.07 13.97 -20.91
CA ARG A 22 8.95 15.14 -21.08
C ARG A 22 9.65 15.59 -19.80
N THR A 23 9.18 15.17 -18.64
CA THR A 23 9.73 15.58 -17.34
C THR A 23 10.82 14.60 -16.95
N ALA A 24 11.96 15.08 -16.43
CA ALA A 24 13.05 14.20 -16.01
C ALA A 24 12.60 13.15 -14.97
N THR A 25 13.15 11.93 -15.04
CA THR A 25 12.77 10.81 -14.14
C THR A 25 13.00 11.09 -12.66
N PRO A 26 14.14 11.70 -12.26
CA PRO A 26 14.34 12.05 -10.86
C PRO A 26 13.25 12.98 -10.31
N VAL A 27 12.74 13.91 -11.12
CA VAL A 27 11.67 14.84 -10.71
C VAL A 27 10.33 14.13 -10.52
N ARG A 28 10.03 13.16 -11.38
CA ARG A 28 8.80 12.33 -11.27
C ARG A 28 8.87 11.44 -10.04
N ALA A 29 10.00 10.77 -9.81
CA ALA A 29 10.23 9.98 -8.61
C ALA A 29 10.12 10.83 -7.34
N PHE A 30 10.68 12.04 -7.34
CA PHE A 30 10.52 12.99 -6.24
C PHE A 30 9.05 13.36 -6.00
N ALA A 31 8.30 13.68 -7.05
CA ALA A 31 6.87 14.00 -6.95
C ALA A 31 6.04 12.83 -6.39
N VAL A 32 6.31 11.61 -6.84
CA VAL A 32 5.65 10.40 -6.34
C VAL A 32 6.02 10.16 -4.87
N ARG A 33 7.29 10.37 -4.49
CA ARG A 33 7.73 10.25 -3.10
C ARG A 33 7.04 11.27 -2.19
N LEU A 34 6.93 12.53 -2.61
CA LEU A 34 6.14 13.54 -1.88
C LEU A 34 4.70 13.05 -1.64
N HIS A 35 4.06 12.51 -2.68
CA HIS A 35 2.71 11.96 -2.56
C HIS A 35 2.63 10.75 -1.62
N GLN A 36 3.61 9.84 -1.67
CA GLN A 36 3.72 8.68 -0.78
C GLN A 36 3.90 9.10 0.69
N THR A 37 4.66 10.16 0.95
CA THR A 37 4.89 10.70 2.30
C THR A 37 3.69 11.48 2.87
N GLY A 38 2.64 11.68 2.07
CA GLY A 38 1.38 12.26 2.53
C GLY A 38 0.95 13.54 1.83
N CYS A 39 1.74 14.13 0.93
CA CYS A 39 1.28 15.28 0.15
C CYS A 39 0.11 14.87 -0.75
N SER A 40 -0.96 15.66 -0.82
CA SER A 40 -1.95 15.55 -1.88
C SER A 40 -1.35 15.89 -3.23
N LEU A 41 -1.97 15.43 -4.31
CA LEU A 41 -1.49 15.73 -5.66
C LEU A 41 -1.38 17.23 -5.92
N ARG A 42 -2.26 18.04 -5.31
CA ARG A 42 -2.22 19.50 -5.39
C ARG A 42 -1.08 20.10 -4.57
N GLU A 43 -0.89 19.64 -3.33
CA GLU A 43 0.28 20.04 -2.51
C GLU A 43 1.59 19.68 -3.23
N THR A 44 1.68 18.49 -3.82
CA THR A 44 2.83 18.08 -4.63
C THR A 44 3.05 19.03 -5.80
N THR A 45 2.00 19.44 -6.54
CA THR A 45 2.16 20.41 -7.63
C THR A 45 2.61 21.79 -7.14
N THR A 46 2.15 22.24 -5.96
CA THR A 46 2.59 23.50 -5.36
C THR A 46 4.08 23.45 -5.00
N ILE A 47 4.53 22.37 -4.37
CA ILE A 47 5.95 22.16 -4.04
C ILE A 47 6.81 22.11 -5.31
N LEU A 48 6.35 21.41 -6.36
CA LEU A 48 7.06 21.37 -7.64
C LEU A 48 7.16 22.76 -8.29
N ALA A 49 6.09 23.55 -8.25
CA ALA A 49 6.08 24.91 -8.79
C ALA A 49 7.06 25.83 -8.05
N GLU A 50 7.14 25.74 -6.71
CA GLU A 50 8.15 26.45 -5.90
C GLU A 50 9.59 26.08 -6.27
N LEU A 51 9.78 24.85 -6.75
CA LEU A 51 11.07 24.33 -7.24
C LEU A 51 11.29 24.57 -8.76
N GLY A 52 10.40 25.34 -9.41
CA GLY A 52 10.51 25.72 -10.82
C GLY A 52 10.00 24.68 -11.81
N VAL A 53 9.20 23.70 -11.37
CA VAL A 53 8.61 22.64 -12.21
C VAL A 53 7.09 22.78 -12.27
N GLU A 54 6.59 23.32 -13.38
CA GLU A 54 5.15 23.54 -13.61
C GLU A 54 4.45 22.30 -14.18
N ARG A 55 3.62 21.65 -13.37
CA ARG A 55 2.87 20.44 -13.74
C ARG A 55 1.48 20.41 -13.12
N SER A 56 0.55 19.78 -13.82
CA SER A 56 -0.82 19.60 -13.35
C SER A 56 -0.92 18.44 -12.36
N HIS A 57 -1.93 18.48 -11.49
CA HIS A 57 -2.20 17.38 -10.55
C HIS A 57 -2.51 16.07 -11.29
N GLY A 58 -3.12 16.14 -12.49
CA GLY A 58 -3.34 14.99 -13.37
C GLY A 58 -2.05 14.37 -13.90
N ALA A 59 -1.00 15.18 -14.13
CA ALA A 59 0.31 14.64 -14.49
C ALA A 59 0.92 13.85 -13.33
N VAL A 60 0.88 14.40 -12.11
CA VAL A 60 1.35 13.69 -10.90
C VAL A 60 0.52 12.43 -10.66
N TRP A 61 -0.80 12.49 -10.84
CA TRP A 61 -1.68 11.32 -10.77
C TRP A 61 -1.24 10.23 -11.76
N ASN A 62 -1.03 10.59 -13.03
CA ASN A 62 -0.57 9.65 -14.05
C ASN A 62 0.78 9.02 -13.68
N TRP A 63 1.72 9.79 -13.13
CA TRP A 63 3.01 9.25 -12.71
C TRP A 63 2.87 8.25 -11.55
N VAL A 64 2.02 8.53 -10.57
CA VAL A 64 1.74 7.61 -9.47
C VAL A 64 1.14 6.30 -10.01
N HIS A 65 0.14 6.37 -10.88
CA HIS A 65 -0.51 5.17 -11.42
C HIS A 65 0.39 4.36 -12.34
N ARG A 66 1.16 5.01 -13.22
CA ARG A 66 2.15 4.32 -14.07
C ARG A 66 3.18 3.55 -13.23
N LEU A 67 3.61 4.11 -12.09
CA LEU A 67 4.52 3.40 -11.20
C LEU A 67 3.86 2.18 -10.55
N VAL A 68 2.59 2.31 -10.11
CA VAL A 68 1.83 1.19 -9.56
C VAL A 68 1.65 0.09 -10.61
N ASP A 69 1.32 0.46 -11.85
CA ASP A 69 1.09 -0.47 -12.95
C ASP A 69 2.38 -1.13 -13.45
N SER A 70 3.55 -0.49 -13.26
CA SER A 70 4.84 -1.04 -13.70
C SER A 70 5.34 -2.23 -12.87
N GLY A 71 4.64 -2.57 -11.78
CA GLY A 71 4.79 -3.83 -11.04
C GLY A 71 6.23 -4.35 -10.93
N CYS A 72 7.01 -3.86 -9.96
CA CYS A 72 8.24 -4.56 -9.60
C CYS A 72 7.86 -5.81 -8.83
N ASP A 73 8.25 -6.98 -9.34
CA ASP A 73 8.16 -8.20 -8.54
C ASP A 73 8.98 -7.99 -7.26
N PRO A 74 8.41 -8.33 -6.09
CA PRO A 74 9.18 -8.30 -4.86
C PRO A 74 10.40 -9.23 -5.04
N PRO A 75 11.58 -8.87 -4.49
CA PRO A 75 12.75 -9.72 -4.61
C PRO A 75 12.43 -11.13 -4.12
N GLU A 76 12.89 -12.15 -4.86
CA GLU A 76 12.76 -13.56 -4.49
C GLU A 76 13.42 -13.80 -3.13
N ALA A 77 12.62 -13.69 -2.08
CA ALA A 77 13.02 -13.96 -0.72
C ALA A 77 12.25 -15.17 -0.23
N GLN A 78 12.96 -16.14 0.35
CA GLN A 78 12.31 -17.25 1.02
C GLN A 78 11.51 -16.72 2.21
N LEU A 79 10.19 -16.81 2.13
CA LEU A 79 9.28 -16.34 3.16
C LEU A 79 9.43 -17.22 4.40
N LYS A 80 9.95 -16.64 5.50
CA LYS A 80 10.14 -17.40 6.75
C LYS A 80 9.03 -17.14 7.76
N ARG A 81 8.62 -15.88 7.92
CA ARG A 81 7.65 -15.49 8.95
C ARG A 81 6.67 -14.45 8.42
N VAL A 82 5.44 -14.89 8.17
CA VAL A 82 4.37 -14.08 7.60
C VAL A 82 3.38 -13.66 8.68
N ALA A 83 3.29 -12.37 8.96
CA ALA A 83 2.24 -11.80 9.79
C ALA A 83 0.99 -11.54 8.95
N VAL A 84 -0.14 -12.10 9.37
CA VAL A 84 -1.46 -11.86 8.76
C VAL A 84 -2.38 -11.29 9.80
N ASP A 85 -3.05 -10.20 9.43
CA ASP A 85 -3.95 -9.48 10.32
C ASP A 85 -5.00 -8.72 9.50
N GLU A 86 -6.00 -8.22 10.20
CA GLU A 86 -7.12 -7.49 9.62
C GLU A 86 -7.43 -6.23 10.41
N THR A 87 -7.95 -5.24 9.70
CA THR A 87 -8.39 -4.02 10.36
C THR A 87 -9.61 -3.44 9.68
N ALA A 88 -10.53 -2.90 10.49
CA ALA A 88 -11.64 -2.13 9.97
C ALA A 88 -11.13 -0.79 9.41
N VAL A 89 -11.52 -0.49 8.17
CA VAL A 89 -11.26 0.77 7.49
C VAL A 89 -12.58 1.36 6.99
N LYS A 90 -12.64 2.68 6.92
CA LYS A 90 -13.80 3.40 6.38
C LYS A 90 -13.43 4.02 5.05
N ILE A 91 -14.09 3.59 3.97
CA ILE A 91 -13.83 4.07 2.61
C ILE A 91 -15.14 4.65 2.09
N ASN A 92 -15.11 5.92 1.67
CA ASN A 92 -16.28 6.64 1.12
C ASN A 92 -17.53 6.60 2.03
N GLY A 93 -17.35 6.54 3.34
CA GLY A 93 -18.47 6.49 4.29
C GLY A 93 -18.88 5.09 4.73
N GLU A 94 -18.43 4.04 4.04
CA GLU A 94 -18.79 2.65 4.29
C GLU A 94 -17.68 1.91 5.03
N TRP A 95 -18.07 1.01 5.94
CA TRP A 95 -17.13 0.16 6.66
C TRP A 95 -16.73 -1.03 5.80
N SER A 96 -15.45 -1.35 5.82
CA SER A 96 -14.89 -2.54 5.17
C SER A 96 -13.77 -3.11 6.03
N TRP A 97 -13.43 -4.37 5.78
CA TRP A 97 -12.37 -5.09 6.46
C TRP A 97 -11.20 -5.30 5.52
N LEU A 98 -10.07 -4.72 5.87
CA LEU A 98 -8.83 -4.84 5.11
C LEU A 98 -7.95 -5.90 5.76
N TYR A 99 -7.63 -6.93 5.01
CA TYR A 99 -6.74 -8.02 5.37
C TYR A 99 -5.39 -7.76 4.71
N ALA A 100 -4.31 -7.97 5.44
CA ALA A 100 -2.96 -7.81 4.91
C ALA A 100 -2.04 -8.92 5.40
N ALA A 101 -1.05 -9.24 4.57
CA ALA A 101 0.02 -10.17 4.88
C ALA A 101 1.37 -9.47 4.69
N ILE A 102 2.25 -9.55 5.67
CA ILE A 102 3.59 -8.95 5.64
C ILE A 102 4.61 -10.01 6.05
N ASP A 103 5.67 -10.16 5.28
CA ASP A 103 6.85 -10.90 5.75
C ASP A 103 7.61 -10.05 6.77
N THR A 104 7.74 -10.55 7.99
CA THR A 104 8.36 -9.83 9.10
C THR A 104 9.87 -9.68 8.95
N GLU A 105 10.54 -10.55 8.19
CA GLU A 105 11.98 -10.47 7.97
C GLU A 105 12.33 -9.42 6.92
N THR A 106 11.72 -9.50 5.73
CA THR A 106 11.97 -8.54 4.65
C THR A 106 11.16 -7.25 4.76
N LYS A 107 10.10 -7.24 5.59
CA LYS A 107 9.11 -6.15 5.71
C LYS A 107 8.30 -5.93 4.43
N LEU A 108 8.30 -6.89 3.50
CA LEU A 108 7.53 -6.83 2.28
C LEU A 108 6.05 -7.09 2.57
N ILE A 109 5.18 -6.29 1.96
CA ILE A 109 3.75 -6.55 1.95
C ILE A 109 3.50 -7.60 0.86
N LEU A 110 3.06 -8.78 1.27
CA LEU A 110 2.84 -9.92 0.37
C LEU A 110 1.50 -9.83 -0.33
N ASP A 111 0.47 -9.37 0.38
CA ASP A 111 -0.86 -9.16 -0.18
C ASP A 111 -1.72 -8.24 0.68
N ILE A 112 -2.71 -7.60 0.05
CA ILE A 112 -3.76 -6.81 0.69
C ILE A 112 -5.08 -7.13 0.00
N ALA A 113 -6.16 -7.34 0.76
CA ALA A 113 -7.50 -7.28 0.20
C ALA A 113 -8.53 -6.65 1.11
N LEU A 114 -9.57 -6.13 0.46
CA LEU A 114 -10.71 -5.52 1.09
C LEU A 114 -11.93 -6.44 0.95
N PHE A 115 -12.65 -6.65 2.06
CA PHE A 115 -13.90 -7.39 2.10
C PHE A 115 -14.98 -6.55 2.80
N GLY A 116 -16.24 -6.72 2.40
CA GLY A 116 -17.36 -6.01 3.00
C GLY A 116 -17.74 -6.52 4.41
N GLN A 117 -17.23 -7.69 4.81
CA GLN A 117 -17.55 -8.34 6.08
C GLN A 117 -16.30 -8.97 6.70
N HIS A 118 -16.32 -9.09 8.03
CA HIS A 118 -15.33 -9.84 8.79
C HIS A 118 -15.80 -11.27 9.03
N GLY A 119 -14.87 -12.21 9.10
CA GLY A 119 -15.15 -13.57 9.54
C GLY A 119 -14.18 -14.58 8.95
N THR A 120 -14.51 -15.85 9.15
CA THR A 120 -13.68 -16.97 8.71
C THR A 120 -13.65 -17.14 7.19
N ASP A 121 -14.72 -16.83 6.48
CA ASP A 121 -14.79 -17.04 5.03
C ASP A 121 -13.96 -16.00 4.26
N PRO A 122 -14.03 -14.68 4.57
CA PRO A 122 -13.10 -13.69 4.03
C PRO A 122 -11.64 -14.01 4.33
N ALA A 123 -11.34 -14.43 5.57
CA ALA A 123 -9.99 -14.84 5.95
C ALA A 123 -9.50 -16.06 5.16
N ALA A 124 -10.37 -17.05 4.90
CA ALA A 124 -10.04 -18.23 4.09
C ALA A 124 -9.75 -17.84 2.64
N ALA A 125 -10.60 -16.98 2.06
CA ALA A 125 -10.41 -16.48 0.70
C ALA A 125 -9.11 -15.67 0.57
N PHE A 126 -8.79 -14.86 1.59
CA PHE A 126 -7.53 -14.11 1.65
C PHE A 126 -6.31 -15.05 1.67
N LEU A 127 -6.29 -16.03 2.58
CA LEU A 127 -5.17 -16.96 2.72
C LEU A 127 -5.01 -17.87 1.50
N HIS A 128 -6.10 -18.33 0.90
CA HIS A 128 -6.03 -19.15 -0.31
C HIS A 128 -5.38 -18.38 -1.46
N ARG A 129 -5.79 -17.12 -1.66
CA ARG A 129 -5.20 -16.25 -2.69
C ARG A 129 -3.74 -15.89 -2.40
N LEU A 130 -3.37 -15.79 -1.12
CA LEU A 130 -1.98 -15.58 -0.71
C LEU A 130 -1.12 -16.79 -1.07
N ASP A 131 -1.62 -18.01 -0.83
CA ASP A 131 -0.96 -19.29 -1.15
C ASP A 131 -0.86 -19.54 -2.67
N GLU A 132 -1.83 -19.08 -3.46
CA GLU A 132 -1.75 -19.12 -4.93
C GLU A 132 -0.63 -18.23 -5.49
N ARG A 133 -0.26 -17.16 -4.77
CA ARG A 133 0.72 -16.16 -5.23
C ARG A 133 2.12 -16.39 -4.70
N HIS A 134 2.25 -16.99 -3.53
CA HIS A 134 3.50 -17.10 -2.81
C HIS A 134 3.68 -18.53 -2.31
N ASP A 135 4.90 -19.05 -2.36
CA ASP A 135 5.20 -20.33 -1.72
C ASP A 135 5.23 -20.14 -0.19
N LEU A 136 4.18 -20.61 0.48
CA LEU A 136 4.00 -20.51 1.93
C LEU A 136 4.23 -21.85 2.65
N SER A 137 4.70 -22.87 1.94
CA SER A 137 4.83 -24.24 2.45
C SER A 137 5.69 -24.34 3.72
N GLU A 138 6.77 -23.57 3.79
CA GLU A 138 7.71 -23.52 4.92
C GLU A 138 7.54 -22.25 5.80
N ALA A 139 6.55 -21.41 5.50
CA ALA A 139 6.36 -20.14 6.18
C ALA A 139 5.66 -20.29 7.54
N GLU A 140 6.19 -19.64 8.58
CA GLU A 140 5.54 -19.54 9.88
C GLU A 140 4.52 -18.38 9.88
N PHE A 141 3.25 -18.68 10.20
CA PHE A 141 2.17 -17.69 10.23
C PHE A 141 1.93 -17.07 11.61
N LEU A 142 2.06 -15.76 11.70
CA LEU A 142 1.75 -14.96 12.90
C LEU A 142 0.34 -14.37 12.75
N VAL A 143 -0.64 -14.94 13.47
CA VAL A 143 -2.08 -14.61 13.34
C VAL A 143 -2.76 -14.45 14.69
N ASP A 144 -3.92 -13.80 14.73
CA ASP A 144 -4.74 -13.72 15.95
C ASP A 144 -5.47 -15.05 16.27
N GLN A 145 -5.53 -15.36 17.56
CA GLN A 145 -5.57 -16.70 18.14
C GLN A 145 -6.83 -17.52 17.83
N PHE A 146 -7.99 -16.88 17.72
CA PHE A 146 -9.27 -17.61 17.76
C PHE A 146 -9.89 -17.85 16.37
N GLY A 147 -9.86 -16.87 15.47
CA GLY A 147 -10.44 -16.99 14.13
C GLY A 147 -9.53 -17.75 13.16
N TYR A 148 -8.24 -17.41 13.13
CA TYR A 148 -7.34 -17.89 12.08
C TYR A 148 -6.90 -19.34 12.23
N ARG A 149 -6.90 -19.92 13.43
CA ARG A 149 -6.53 -21.33 13.60
C ARG A 149 -7.43 -22.27 12.78
N ILE A 150 -8.73 -21.99 12.77
CA ILE A 150 -9.70 -22.75 11.98
C ILE A 150 -9.43 -22.53 10.49
N VAL A 151 -9.18 -21.28 10.09
CA VAL A 151 -8.96 -20.91 8.70
C VAL A 151 -7.67 -21.53 8.14
N LEU A 152 -6.56 -21.44 8.87
CA LEU A 152 -5.27 -22.04 8.50
C LEU A 152 -5.41 -23.56 8.32
N SER A 153 -6.12 -24.23 9.23
CA SER A 153 -6.38 -25.67 9.10
C SER A 153 -7.22 -26.02 7.87
N ARG A 154 -8.18 -25.16 7.47
CA ARG A 154 -9.01 -25.36 6.28
C ARG A 154 -8.22 -25.22 4.99
N VAL A 155 -7.23 -24.31 4.96
CA VAL A 155 -6.40 -24.04 3.78
C VAL A 155 -5.18 -24.97 3.72
N GLY A 156 -4.97 -25.83 4.73
CA GLY A 156 -3.86 -26.79 4.75
C GLY A 156 -2.52 -26.18 5.15
N LEU A 157 -2.52 -24.95 5.70
CA LEU A 157 -1.32 -24.25 6.12
C LEU A 157 -1.01 -24.55 7.59
N SER A 158 0.20 -25.01 7.89
CA SER A 158 0.65 -25.29 9.26
C SER A 158 1.11 -24.01 9.96
N GLY A 159 0.18 -23.19 10.43
CA GLY A 159 0.53 -22.01 11.22
C GLY A 159 0.98 -22.37 12.64
N ARG A 160 2.21 -22.02 12.99
CA ARG A 160 2.61 -21.88 14.41
C ARG A 160 2.17 -20.51 14.89
N VAL A 161 1.19 -20.49 15.78
CA VAL A 161 0.67 -19.22 16.30
C VAL A 161 1.69 -18.63 17.28
N ASN A 162 2.42 -17.62 16.83
CA ASN A 162 3.34 -16.85 17.64
C ASN A 162 2.86 -15.39 17.74
N TYR A 163 2.71 -14.91 18.98
CA TYR A 163 2.01 -13.67 19.32
C TYR A 163 2.92 -12.45 19.42
N THR A 164 4.24 -12.63 19.41
CA THR A 164 5.15 -11.61 19.92
C THR A 164 5.59 -10.58 18.87
N ASP A 165 5.50 -10.90 17.57
CA ASP A 165 6.10 -10.09 16.48
C ASP A 165 5.09 -9.38 15.55
N ARG A 166 3.82 -9.22 15.96
CA ARG A 166 2.77 -8.53 15.14
C ARG A 166 2.92 -7.01 15.04
N THR A 167 3.87 -6.42 15.76
CA THR A 167 4.07 -4.96 15.80
C THR A 167 4.30 -4.33 14.42
N LEU A 168 4.89 -5.06 13.47
CA LEU A 168 5.13 -4.54 12.12
C LEU A 168 3.82 -4.28 11.36
N ILE A 169 2.91 -5.26 11.33
CA ILE A 169 1.64 -5.14 10.62
C ILE A 169 0.69 -4.13 11.30
N GLU A 170 0.72 -4.06 12.64
CA GLU A 170 -0.05 -3.06 13.39
C GLU A 170 0.41 -1.62 13.10
N LYS A 171 1.73 -1.38 13.08
CA LYS A 171 2.30 -0.08 12.70
C LYS A 171 1.99 0.27 11.24
N TRP A 172 2.03 -0.73 10.37
CA TRP A 172 1.66 -0.54 8.97
C TRP A 172 0.19 -0.16 8.83
N PHE A 173 -0.73 -0.82 9.54
CA PHE A 173 -2.14 -0.43 9.58
C PHE A 173 -2.36 0.97 10.10
N GLN A 174 -1.63 1.39 11.14
CA GLN A 174 -1.71 2.77 11.62
C GLN A 174 -1.32 3.76 10.53
N THR A 175 -0.24 3.48 9.80
CA THR A 175 0.21 4.31 8.67
C THR A 175 -0.83 4.36 7.55
N LEU A 176 -1.40 3.21 7.21
CA LEU A 176 -2.48 3.11 6.22
C LEU A 176 -3.70 3.93 6.64
N LYS A 177 -4.17 3.80 7.88
CA LYS A 177 -5.33 4.53 8.40
C LYS A 177 -5.11 6.04 8.38
N MET A 178 -3.95 6.52 8.82
CA MET A 178 -3.61 7.95 8.73
C MET A 178 -3.68 8.45 7.28
N ARG A 179 -3.24 7.62 6.33
CA ARG A 179 -3.27 7.96 4.90
C ARG A 179 -4.70 7.97 4.33
N ILE A 180 -5.51 6.96 4.66
CA ILE A 180 -6.93 6.91 4.30
C ILE A 180 -7.65 8.14 4.89
N ASP A 181 -7.38 8.49 6.14
CA ASP A 181 -8.00 9.64 6.79
C ASP A 181 -7.68 10.96 6.11
N ARG A 182 -6.42 11.13 5.70
CA ARG A 182 -5.96 12.33 4.99
C ARG A 182 -6.55 12.47 3.57
N PHE A 183 -6.81 11.36 2.87
CA PHE A 183 -7.21 11.40 1.46
C PHE A 183 -8.70 11.13 1.23
N HIS A 184 -9.30 10.23 2.00
CA HIS A 184 -10.70 9.80 1.82
C HIS A 184 -11.64 10.38 2.88
N THR A 185 -11.15 10.68 4.09
CA THR A 185 -12.02 11.19 5.16
C THR A 185 -12.15 12.72 5.16
N SER A 186 -11.35 13.45 4.37
CA SER A 186 -11.35 14.93 4.33
C SER A 186 -11.61 15.57 2.96
N TRP A 187 -12.58 15.06 2.20
CA TRP A 187 -13.32 15.89 1.24
C TRP A 187 -14.83 15.80 1.51
N VAL A 188 -15.28 16.55 2.52
CA VAL A 188 -16.68 16.99 2.59
C VAL A 188 -16.82 17.98 1.44
N GLY A 189 -17.53 17.58 0.40
CA GLY A 189 -17.79 18.43 -0.74
C GLY A 189 -18.21 19.83 -0.30
N SER A 190 -17.72 20.82 -1.02
CA SER A 190 -18.25 22.18 -0.98
C SER A 190 -19.76 22.10 -0.80
N ARG A 191 -20.28 22.70 0.29
CA ARG A 191 -21.70 22.95 0.48
C ARG A 191 -22.31 23.27 -0.88
N SER A 192 -23.30 22.49 -1.30
CA SER A 192 -24.18 22.85 -2.39
C SER A 192 -24.60 24.31 -2.16
N SER A 193 -24.16 25.18 -3.06
CA SER A 193 -24.64 26.55 -3.10
C SER A 193 -26.15 26.47 -3.22
N VAL A 194 -26.85 26.86 -2.15
CA VAL A 194 -28.26 27.23 -2.21
C VAL A 194 -28.36 28.29 -3.30
N ARG A 195 -29.01 27.94 -4.40
CA ARG A 195 -29.57 28.92 -5.32
C ARG A 195 -31.03 29.06 -4.92
N GLU A 196 -31.41 30.28 -4.53
CA GLU A 196 -32.79 30.76 -4.48
C GLU A 196 -33.50 30.54 -5.82
#